data_AF-A0A8H5RJI4-F1
#
_entry.id   AF-A0A8H5RJI4-F1
#
_cell.length_a   1.000
_cell.length_b   1.000
_cell.length_c   1.000
_cell.angle_alpha   90.00
_cell.angle_beta   90.00
_cell.angle_gamma   90.00
#
_symmetry.space_group_name_H-M   'P 1'
#
loop_
_entity.id
_entity.type
_entity.pdbx_description
1 polymer ?
#
loop_
_entity_poly.entity_id
_entity_poly.type
_entity_poly.pdbx_seq_one_letter_code
_entity_poly.pdbx_strand_id
1 'polypeptide(L)'
;MLEQTIFRQVDNIAKRFSESPDVSDEDKQKYKAAAKKFRLPYWDYYRPRGGPVTFSGVVNGNTTTSPYDFHAPRIFTKKRVMVKRLPDNKLIEMPNPFFQFEFDESGSNRIDWTFSQLDHEKLPDAKKRTCRHGGSEPYNTSLLNTRLNEVREDQTRACLAMIEDKVYSGFAGDPGNRVKVGHMSSVPVAGFDPIFWIHHCQIDRIFAIWQAANSGDDDKHWFNELPGAEHQALGGASLHPFRKWPIKPAKEDRYWTSDSAKHTDTLGYTYAETAGGKKGDQVRNEFTRKYGWSRRLLASDVIGVPPKDMMPLGVSKAQVFRGLPSDDLFTPLIPPSIQPRTEQKVLATSTPSSKFSQEWYIDVVVERMALNGSYTIFYIIGDVDGHSGMEWSSLPGFVGVPHIFTSSTEVCENCADQKRQVQLVTSTTPMTSLLLDYVKIRQLGSLSPEHVEQFLIDKLKWRVQTIDGKIIDPRRLDRDYTMKLGISRKIAPIPGQDGEVRYTFHPKIIDTIINNSSPESTTLAAQ
;
A
#
# COMPACT_ATOMS: atom_id res chain seq x y z
N MET A 1 -2.34 -13.58 15.99
CA MET A 1 -3.04 -14.87 15.81
C MET A 1 -2.45 -15.69 14.66
N LEU A 2 -2.52 -15.25 13.40
CA LEU A 2 -2.05 -16.05 12.26
C LEU A 2 -0.59 -16.49 12.40
N GLU A 3 0.32 -15.57 12.74
CA GLU A 3 1.74 -15.89 12.96
C GLU A 3 1.90 -17.03 13.99
N GLN A 4 1.22 -16.94 15.12
CA GLN A 4 1.25 -17.98 16.17
C GLN A 4 0.76 -19.34 15.63
N THR A 5 -0.31 -19.35 14.83
CA THR A 5 -0.82 -20.58 14.21
C THR A 5 0.18 -21.17 13.23
N ILE A 6 0.80 -20.35 12.37
CA ILE A 6 1.82 -20.80 11.42
C ILE A 6 3.07 -21.27 12.16
N PHE A 7 3.52 -20.55 13.19
CA PHE A 7 4.66 -20.93 14.02
C PHE A 7 4.49 -22.35 14.59
N ARG A 8 3.31 -22.70 15.11
CA ARG A 8 3.03 -24.07 15.58
C ARG A 8 3.19 -25.11 14.48
N GLN A 9 2.80 -24.80 13.24
CA GLN A 9 3.00 -25.70 12.11
C GLN A 9 4.47 -25.79 11.70
N VAL A 10 5.20 -24.66 11.71
CA VAL A 10 6.64 -24.62 11.45
C VAL A 10 7.40 -25.48 12.48
N ASP A 11 7.08 -25.33 13.76
CA ASP A 11 7.68 -26.12 14.84
C ASP A 11 7.35 -27.62 14.71
N ASN A 12 6.10 -27.96 14.42
CA ASN A 12 5.69 -29.35 14.15
C ASN A 12 6.45 -29.96 12.95
N ILE A 13 6.63 -29.20 11.87
CA ILE A 13 7.41 -29.64 10.70
C ILE A 13 8.87 -29.84 11.08
N ALA A 14 9.50 -28.87 11.76
CA ALA A 14 10.88 -28.97 12.20
C ALA A 14 11.11 -30.18 13.12
N LYS A 15 10.16 -30.47 14.02
CA LYS A 15 10.16 -31.66 14.87
C LYS A 15 10.17 -32.94 14.03
N ARG A 16 9.25 -33.07 13.07
CA ARG A 16 9.20 -34.24 12.16
C ARG A 16 10.49 -34.43 11.37
N PHE A 17 11.09 -33.36 10.86
CA PHE A 17 12.39 -33.44 10.21
C PHE A 17 13.49 -33.89 11.17
N SER A 18 13.44 -33.44 12.42
CA SER A 18 14.43 -33.84 13.43
C SER A 18 14.35 -35.29 13.88
N GLU A 19 13.18 -35.90 13.75
CA GLU A 19 12.92 -37.30 14.09
C GLU A 19 13.15 -38.24 12.89
N SER A 20 13.36 -37.71 11.68
CA SER A 20 13.54 -38.52 10.47
C SER A 20 14.94 -39.14 10.41
N PRO A 21 15.06 -40.45 10.09
CA PRO A 21 16.35 -41.13 9.97
C PRO A 21 17.17 -40.64 8.76
N ASP A 22 16.49 -40.25 7.67
CA ASP A 22 17.13 -39.92 6.39
C ASP A 22 17.54 -38.44 6.28
N VAL A 23 17.44 -37.67 7.37
CA VAL A 23 17.85 -36.26 7.43
C VAL A 23 19.16 -36.15 8.22
N SER A 24 20.16 -35.44 7.66
CA SER A 24 21.45 -35.23 8.30
C SER A 24 21.32 -34.45 9.61
N ASP A 25 22.20 -34.69 10.58
CA ASP A 25 22.16 -33.99 11.87
C ASP A 25 22.35 -32.47 11.72
N GLU A 26 23.13 -32.04 10.72
CA GLU A 26 23.28 -30.62 10.37
C GLU A 26 21.93 -30.00 9.94
N ASP A 27 21.20 -30.66 9.03
CA ASP A 27 19.89 -30.16 8.58
C ASP A 27 18.86 -30.20 9.71
N LYS A 28 18.90 -31.22 10.58
CA LYS A 28 18.05 -31.29 11.78
C LYS A 28 18.27 -30.09 12.70
N GLN A 29 19.52 -29.75 13.00
CA GLN A 29 19.87 -28.59 13.82
C GLN A 29 19.45 -27.28 13.14
N LYS A 30 19.71 -27.17 11.84
CA LYS A 30 19.33 -26.02 11.02
C LYS A 30 17.82 -25.75 11.04
N TYR A 31 16.99 -26.78 10.86
CA TYR A 31 15.53 -26.62 10.87
C TYR A 31 14.98 -26.29 12.26
N LYS A 32 15.51 -26.88 13.33
CA LYS A 32 15.17 -26.48 14.71
C LYS A 32 15.53 -25.02 14.98
N ALA A 33 16.72 -24.59 14.57
CA ALA A 33 17.16 -23.21 14.74
C ALA A 33 16.32 -22.22 13.91
N ALA A 34 15.94 -22.60 12.68
CA ALA A 34 15.07 -21.80 11.82
C ALA A 34 13.67 -21.65 12.40
N ALA A 35 13.07 -22.74 12.92
CA ALA A 35 11.74 -22.71 13.54
C ALA A 35 11.69 -21.73 14.72
N LYS A 36 12.69 -21.75 15.60
CA LYS A 36 12.78 -20.82 16.75
C LYS A 36 12.85 -19.34 16.35
N LYS A 37 13.43 -19.05 15.17
CA LYS A 37 13.58 -17.69 14.64
C LYS A 37 12.42 -17.26 13.74
N PHE A 38 11.46 -18.13 13.47
CA PHE A 38 10.37 -17.85 12.55
C PHE A 38 9.52 -16.66 13.04
N ARG A 39 9.33 -15.70 12.14
CA ARG A 39 8.32 -14.64 12.21
C ARG A 39 7.67 -14.49 10.84
N LEU A 40 6.43 -14.03 10.81
CA LEU A 40 5.73 -13.74 9.58
C LEU A 40 6.47 -12.59 8.86
N PRO A 41 6.84 -12.74 7.57
CA PRO A 41 7.48 -11.65 6.84
C PRO A 41 6.47 -10.57 6.48
N TYR A 42 6.96 -9.36 6.24
CA TYR A 42 6.22 -8.24 5.67
C TYR A 42 6.59 -8.00 4.21
N TRP A 43 5.70 -7.37 3.44
CA TRP A 43 5.99 -6.90 2.08
C TRP A 43 6.23 -5.39 2.10
N ASP A 44 7.50 -4.99 2.01
CA ASP A 44 7.88 -3.58 1.87
C ASP A 44 7.57 -3.06 0.46
N TYR A 45 6.46 -2.34 0.28
CA TYR A 45 6.03 -1.83 -1.03
C TYR A 45 7.11 -0.97 -1.71
N TYR A 46 7.87 -0.22 -0.90
CA TYR A 46 8.76 0.85 -1.35
C TYR A 46 10.23 0.42 -1.46
N ARG A 47 10.51 -0.89 -1.33
CA ARG A 47 11.83 -1.44 -1.59
C ARG A 47 11.99 -1.80 -3.07
N PRO A 48 13.02 -1.28 -3.77
CA PRO A 48 13.26 -1.63 -5.16
C PRO A 48 13.68 -3.09 -5.31
N ARG A 49 13.39 -3.67 -6.47
CA ARG A 49 13.56 -5.10 -6.78
C ARG A 49 14.33 -5.37 -8.08
N GLY A 50 14.51 -4.36 -8.92
CA GLY A 50 15.18 -4.52 -10.22
C GLY A 50 15.52 -3.21 -10.91
N GLY A 51 15.96 -3.33 -12.16
CA GLY A 51 16.42 -2.23 -13.02
C GLY A 51 15.33 -1.65 -13.91
N PRO A 52 15.70 -0.78 -14.86
CA PRO A 52 14.80 0.24 -15.37
C PRO A 52 13.50 -0.35 -15.91
N VAL A 53 12.40 0.30 -15.56
CA VAL A 53 11.04 -0.10 -15.92
C VAL A 53 10.31 1.06 -16.58
N THR A 54 9.56 0.76 -17.62
CA THR A 54 8.74 1.72 -18.35
C THR A 54 7.26 1.36 -18.18
N PHE A 55 6.45 2.36 -17.89
CA PHE A 55 5.01 2.24 -17.64
C PHE A 55 4.27 3.46 -18.23
N SER A 56 2.93 3.47 -18.17
CA SER A 56 2.12 4.59 -18.69
C SER A 56 2.49 5.90 -17.99
N GLY A 57 2.70 6.97 -18.75
CA GLY A 57 3.09 8.26 -18.20
C GLY A 57 3.25 9.32 -19.29
N VAL A 58 3.57 10.56 -18.93
CA VAL A 58 3.49 11.69 -19.88
C VAL A 58 4.82 12.11 -20.51
N VAL A 59 5.95 11.53 -20.08
CA VAL A 59 7.28 12.07 -20.41
C VAL A 59 7.72 11.75 -21.85
N ASN A 60 7.52 10.51 -22.28
CA ASN A 60 7.95 10.00 -23.58
C ASN A 60 6.73 9.61 -24.42
N GLY A 61 5.96 10.61 -24.83
CA GLY A 61 4.64 10.42 -25.45
C GLY A 61 3.63 9.95 -24.41
N ASN A 62 3.41 8.65 -24.33
CA ASN A 62 2.46 8.01 -23.39
C ASN A 62 3.16 7.07 -22.38
N THR A 63 4.48 7.22 -22.20
CA THR A 63 5.24 6.43 -21.22
C THR A 63 6.17 7.26 -20.34
N THR A 64 6.47 6.73 -19.15
CA THR A 64 7.49 7.23 -18.21
C THR A 64 8.41 6.08 -17.81
N THR A 65 9.70 6.37 -17.60
CA THR A 65 10.71 5.37 -17.19
C THR A 65 11.23 5.68 -15.80
N SER A 66 11.22 4.68 -14.92
CA SER A 66 11.86 4.68 -13.61
C SER A 66 13.18 3.90 -13.66
N PRO A 67 14.26 4.35 -12.98
CA PRO A 67 15.51 3.59 -12.88
C PRO A 67 15.38 2.30 -12.06
N TYR A 68 14.33 2.17 -11.26
CA TYR A 68 14.11 1.02 -10.38
C TYR A 68 12.71 0.43 -10.56
N ASP A 69 12.65 -0.89 -10.47
CA ASP A 69 11.43 -1.68 -10.49
C ASP A 69 10.92 -1.99 -9.07
N PHE A 70 9.62 -1.82 -8.83
CA PHE A 70 8.90 -2.06 -7.58
C PHE A 70 7.81 -3.14 -7.69
N HIS A 71 7.91 -4.07 -8.66
CA HIS A 71 7.02 -5.23 -8.82
C HIS A 71 6.68 -5.99 -7.53
N ALA A 72 5.64 -6.82 -7.56
CA ALA A 72 5.36 -7.71 -6.44
C ALA A 72 6.54 -8.68 -6.20
N PRO A 73 6.87 -9.01 -4.93
CA PRO A 73 7.84 -10.05 -4.61
C PRO A 73 7.61 -11.33 -5.41
N ARG A 74 8.68 -11.96 -5.91
CA ARG A 74 8.62 -13.16 -6.77
C ARG A 74 7.79 -14.31 -6.17
N ILE A 75 7.78 -14.43 -4.84
CA ILE A 75 6.98 -15.43 -4.12
C ILE A 75 5.46 -15.24 -4.31
N PHE A 76 5.00 -14.06 -4.73
CA PHE A 76 3.60 -13.78 -5.02
C PHE A 76 3.25 -13.94 -6.50
N THR A 77 4.22 -14.16 -7.37
CA THR A 77 4.02 -14.19 -8.83
C THR A 77 4.34 -15.54 -9.47
N LYS A 78 5.06 -16.42 -8.77
CA LYS A 78 5.36 -17.78 -9.26
C LYS A 78 4.32 -18.79 -8.76
N LYS A 79 3.75 -19.56 -9.70
CA LYS A 79 2.75 -20.62 -9.42
C LYS A 79 3.32 -21.79 -8.60
N ARG A 80 4.63 -22.05 -8.70
CA ARG A 80 5.32 -23.18 -8.07
C ARG A 80 6.62 -22.75 -7.39
N VAL A 81 7.02 -23.49 -6.38
CA VAL A 81 8.23 -23.26 -5.56
C VAL A 81 8.92 -24.57 -5.23
N MET A 82 10.22 -24.50 -4.97
CA MET A 82 11.01 -25.63 -4.53
C MET A 82 11.11 -25.68 -3.01
N VAL A 83 10.82 -26.84 -2.43
CA VAL A 83 10.89 -27.07 -0.98
C VAL A 83 11.60 -28.38 -0.66
N LYS A 84 12.23 -28.42 0.52
CA LYS A 84 12.78 -29.65 1.08
C LYS A 84 11.67 -30.44 1.76
N ARG A 85 11.53 -31.74 1.46
CA ARG A 85 10.43 -32.58 1.96
C ARG A 85 10.95 -33.89 2.54
N LEU A 86 10.21 -34.41 3.51
CA LEU A 86 10.41 -35.76 4.03
C LEU A 86 10.00 -36.83 3.01
N PRO A 87 10.54 -38.06 3.10
CA PRO A 87 11.46 -38.54 4.15
C PRO A 87 12.94 -38.13 3.96
N ASP A 88 13.38 -37.98 2.71
CA ASP A 88 14.79 -38.00 2.30
C ASP A 88 15.44 -36.61 2.15
N ASN A 89 14.78 -35.57 2.64
CA ASN A 89 15.20 -34.18 2.51
C ASN A 89 15.51 -33.77 1.07
N LYS A 90 14.86 -34.37 0.06
CA LYS A 90 15.04 -33.94 -1.33
C LYS A 90 14.34 -32.63 -1.60
N LEU A 91 14.95 -31.86 -2.51
CA LEU A 91 14.37 -30.63 -3.01
C LEU A 91 13.37 -30.99 -4.10
N ILE A 92 12.09 -30.72 -3.87
CA ILE A 92 11.01 -31.04 -4.81
C ILE A 92 10.21 -29.80 -5.13
N GLU A 93 9.56 -29.81 -6.29
CA GLU A 93 8.64 -28.77 -6.70
C GLU A 93 7.25 -28.98 -6.09
N MET A 94 6.61 -27.91 -5.63
CA MET A 94 5.22 -27.93 -5.16
C MET A 94 4.45 -26.67 -5.60
N PRO A 95 3.10 -26.71 -5.60
CA PRO A 95 2.29 -25.51 -5.76
C PRO A 95 2.63 -24.48 -4.69
N ASN A 96 2.72 -23.22 -5.07
CA ASN A 96 3.09 -22.15 -4.16
C ASN A 96 1.88 -21.66 -3.34
N PRO A 97 1.85 -21.88 -2.02
CA PRO A 97 0.73 -21.44 -1.18
C PRO A 97 0.64 -19.92 -1.03
N PHE A 98 1.68 -19.17 -1.43
CA PHE A 98 1.64 -17.71 -1.49
C PHE A 98 1.16 -17.17 -2.83
N PHE A 99 0.90 -18.02 -3.82
CA PHE A 99 0.43 -17.55 -5.13
C PHE A 99 -1.08 -17.27 -5.10
N GLN A 100 -1.86 -18.21 -4.59
CA GLN A 100 -3.31 -18.11 -4.39
C GLN A 100 -3.77 -19.13 -3.35
N PHE A 101 -4.95 -18.93 -2.77
CA PHE A 101 -5.64 -19.95 -1.98
C PHE A 101 -6.66 -20.69 -2.85
N GLU A 102 -6.71 -22.01 -2.75
CA GLU A 102 -7.67 -22.85 -3.48
C GLU A 102 -8.74 -23.35 -2.50
N PHE A 103 -10.01 -23.07 -2.79
CA PHE A 103 -11.14 -23.52 -1.99
C PHE A 103 -11.46 -24.96 -2.38
N ASP A 104 -11.61 -25.84 -1.39
CA ASP A 104 -12.34 -27.08 -1.63
C ASP A 104 -13.84 -26.80 -1.75
N GLU A 105 -14.58 -27.74 -2.36
CA GLU A 105 -16.02 -27.61 -2.61
C GLU A 105 -16.80 -27.34 -1.33
N SER A 106 -16.45 -28.01 -0.23
CA SER A 106 -17.11 -27.85 1.06
C SER A 106 -16.89 -26.44 1.64
N GLY A 107 -15.68 -25.91 1.51
CA GLY A 107 -15.29 -24.60 2.02
C GLY A 107 -15.92 -23.48 1.21
N SER A 108 -15.94 -23.62 -0.12
CA SER A 108 -16.60 -22.66 -1.00
C SER A 108 -18.11 -22.60 -0.76
N ASN A 109 -18.77 -23.74 -0.55
CA ASN A 109 -20.21 -23.82 -0.29
C ASN A 109 -20.64 -23.21 1.05
N ARG A 110 -19.70 -22.97 1.97
CA ARG A 110 -19.96 -22.28 3.25
C ARG A 110 -19.89 -20.77 3.14
N ILE A 111 -19.43 -20.24 2.02
CA ILE A 111 -19.34 -18.80 1.77
C ILE A 111 -20.61 -18.38 1.04
N ASP A 112 -21.34 -17.43 1.62
CA ASP A 112 -22.40 -16.77 0.89
C ASP A 112 -21.79 -15.75 -0.08
N TRP A 113 -21.55 -16.23 -1.30
CA TRP A 113 -20.90 -15.47 -2.35
C TRP A 113 -21.69 -14.25 -2.83
N THR A 114 -23.00 -14.17 -2.53
CA THR A 114 -23.82 -13.01 -2.90
C THR A 114 -23.31 -11.72 -2.25
N PHE A 115 -22.69 -11.84 -1.07
CA PHE A 115 -22.11 -10.72 -0.34
C PHE A 115 -20.65 -10.42 -0.69
N SER A 116 -20.02 -11.23 -1.55
CA SER A 116 -18.63 -10.97 -1.96
C SER A 116 -18.49 -9.68 -2.78
N GLN A 117 -19.56 -9.18 -3.39
CA GLN A 117 -19.55 -8.01 -4.31
C GLN A 117 -18.54 -8.17 -5.47
N LEU A 118 -18.06 -9.40 -5.72
CA LEU A 118 -17.18 -9.70 -6.83
C LEU A 118 -18.01 -9.96 -8.08
N ASP A 119 -17.60 -9.39 -9.21
CA ASP A 119 -18.18 -9.70 -10.51
C ASP A 119 -17.79 -11.12 -10.95
N HIS A 120 -18.69 -12.08 -10.71
CA HIS A 120 -18.47 -13.50 -11.02
C HIS A 120 -18.54 -13.83 -12.51
N GLU A 121 -19.15 -12.97 -13.33
CA GLU A 121 -19.12 -13.14 -14.79
C GLU A 121 -17.71 -12.85 -15.31
N LYS A 122 -17.05 -11.82 -14.77
CA LYS A 122 -15.66 -11.48 -15.10
C LYS A 122 -14.63 -12.34 -14.35
N LEU A 123 -15.03 -13.00 -13.26
CA LEU A 123 -14.19 -13.84 -12.41
C LEU A 123 -14.82 -15.23 -12.18
N PRO A 124 -14.95 -16.06 -13.23
CA PRO A 124 -15.64 -17.35 -13.13
C PRO A 124 -15.00 -18.33 -12.13
N ASP A 125 -13.72 -18.14 -11.84
CA ASP A 125 -12.96 -18.96 -10.90
C ASP A 125 -12.94 -18.42 -9.46
N ALA A 126 -13.57 -17.28 -9.17
CA ALA A 126 -13.49 -16.64 -7.85
C ALA A 126 -13.98 -17.52 -6.69
N LYS A 127 -14.90 -18.46 -6.98
CA LYS A 127 -15.42 -19.44 -6.01
C LYS A 127 -14.49 -20.63 -5.80
N LYS A 128 -13.54 -20.87 -6.72
CA LYS A 128 -12.61 -22.01 -6.68
C LYS A 128 -11.23 -21.61 -6.15
N ARG A 129 -10.81 -20.37 -6.37
CA ARG A 129 -9.50 -19.87 -5.96
C ARG A 129 -9.46 -18.36 -5.83
N THR A 130 -8.54 -17.88 -5.00
CA THR A 130 -8.29 -16.45 -4.87
C THR A 130 -7.58 -15.90 -6.10
N CYS A 131 -7.89 -14.67 -6.46
CA CYS A 131 -7.16 -13.94 -7.50
C CYS A 131 -6.87 -12.52 -7.04
N ARG A 132 -5.76 -11.96 -7.53
CA ARG A 132 -5.25 -10.66 -7.04
C ARG A 132 -5.64 -9.50 -7.92
N HIS A 133 -5.48 -9.68 -9.22
CA HIS A 133 -5.59 -8.60 -10.18
C HIS A 133 -6.38 -9.07 -11.40
N GLY A 134 -7.62 -9.49 -11.16
CA GLY A 134 -8.56 -9.93 -12.18
C GLY A 134 -8.33 -11.31 -12.78
N GLY A 135 -7.59 -12.17 -12.07
CA GLY A 135 -7.18 -13.50 -12.51
C GLY A 135 -5.79 -13.91 -12.00
N SER A 136 -5.40 -15.13 -12.36
CA SER A 136 -4.15 -15.78 -11.93
C SER A 136 -3.21 -16.12 -13.11
N GLU A 137 -3.38 -15.42 -14.24
CA GLU A 137 -2.57 -15.62 -15.45
C GLU A 137 -1.41 -14.61 -15.56
N PRO A 138 -0.35 -14.91 -16.34
CA PRO A 138 0.82 -14.05 -16.47
C PRO A 138 0.49 -12.59 -16.84
N TYR A 139 -0.51 -12.38 -17.70
CA TYR A 139 -1.01 -11.05 -18.04
C TYR A 139 -1.54 -10.28 -16.82
N ASN A 140 -2.23 -10.95 -15.90
CA ASN A 140 -2.73 -10.36 -14.66
C ASN A 140 -1.60 -9.93 -13.73
N THR A 141 -0.59 -10.79 -13.60
CA THR A 141 0.63 -10.45 -12.87
C THR A 141 1.34 -9.24 -13.49
N SER A 142 1.44 -9.17 -14.82
CA SER A 142 2.06 -8.03 -15.51
C SER A 142 1.36 -6.72 -15.20
N LEU A 143 0.02 -6.67 -15.24
CA LEU A 143 -0.69 -5.42 -14.93
C LEU A 143 -0.60 -5.04 -13.44
N LEU A 144 -0.63 -6.00 -12.51
CA LEU A 144 -0.38 -5.73 -11.08
C LEU A 144 0.98 -5.03 -10.91
N ASN A 145 1.98 -5.59 -11.58
CA ASN A 145 3.35 -5.12 -11.57
C ASN A 145 3.49 -3.71 -12.19
N THR A 146 2.84 -3.45 -13.33
CA THR A 146 2.75 -2.11 -13.92
C THR A 146 2.15 -1.12 -12.94
N ARG A 147 1.03 -1.46 -12.28
CA ARG A 147 0.38 -0.59 -11.30
C ARG A 147 1.27 -0.26 -10.11
N LEU A 148 1.96 -1.26 -9.55
CA LEU A 148 2.91 -1.03 -8.46
C LEU A 148 4.02 -0.03 -8.85
N ASN A 149 4.42 -0.01 -10.13
CA ASN A 149 5.41 0.93 -10.64
C ASN A 149 4.85 2.32 -11.02
N GLU A 150 3.55 2.49 -11.15
CA GLU A 150 2.95 3.81 -11.42
C GLU A 150 2.78 4.59 -10.12
N VAL A 151 2.11 4.01 -9.12
CA VAL A 151 1.63 4.73 -7.93
C VAL A 151 2.66 4.85 -6.79
N ARG A 152 3.74 4.07 -6.82
CA ARG A 152 4.77 3.99 -5.75
C ARG A 152 5.29 5.32 -5.22
N GLU A 153 5.60 6.29 -6.09
CA GLU A 153 6.39 7.46 -5.71
C GLU A 153 5.57 8.38 -4.80
N ASP A 154 4.34 8.67 -5.20
CA ASP A 154 3.44 9.50 -4.42
C ASP A 154 2.85 8.73 -3.22
N GLN A 155 2.68 7.41 -3.29
CA GLN A 155 2.40 6.61 -2.08
C GLN A 155 3.55 6.66 -1.06
N THR A 156 4.80 6.59 -1.52
CA THR A 156 5.98 6.71 -0.64
C THR A 156 6.04 8.11 -0.03
N ARG A 157 5.71 9.15 -0.81
CA ARG A 157 5.60 10.52 -0.34
C ARG A 157 4.54 10.68 0.75
N ALA A 158 3.36 10.09 0.59
CA ALA A 158 2.32 10.08 1.62
C ALA A 158 2.82 9.40 2.90
N CYS A 159 3.47 8.23 2.79
CA CYS A 159 4.04 7.53 3.95
C CYS A 159 5.15 8.31 4.65
N LEU A 160 6.01 9.02 3.90
CA LEU A 160 7.02 9.91 4.47
C LEU A 160 6.37 11.09 5.18
N ALA A 161 5.39 11.75 4.57
CA ALA A 161 4.64 12.84 5.21
C ALA A 161 3.95 12.40 6.51
N MET A 162 3.36 11.20 6.55
CA MET A 162 2.76 10.61 7.77
C MET A 162 3.75 10.38 8.91
N ILE A 163 5.01 10.04 8.59
CA ILE A 163 6.04 9.71 9.59
C ILE A 163 6.80 10.96 10.02
N GLU A 164 6.98 11.91 9.12
CA GLU A 164 7.75 13.14 9.34
C GLU A 164 6.91 14.27 9.96
N ASP A 165 5.59 14.29 9.75
CA ASP A 165 4.71 15.39 10.14
C ASP A 165 3.65 14.98 11.18
N LYS A 166 3.44 15.84 12.18
CA LYS A 166 2.46 15.63 13.26
C LYS A 166 1.00 15.79 12.79
N VAL A 167 0.76 16.41 11.63
CA VAL A 167 -0.59 16.77 11.14
C VAL A 167 -1.34 15.61 10.46
N TYR A 168 -0.66 14.51 10.10
CA TYR A 168 -1.23 13.44 9.24
C TYR A 168 -1.52 12.10 9.96
N SER A 169 -2.09 12.15 11.18
CA SER A 169 -2.37 10.96 12.02
C SER A 169 -3.52 10.04 11.57
N GLY A 170 -4.10 10.24 10.37
CA GLY A 170 -5.19 9.42 9.84
C GLY A 170 -4.72 8.48 8.73
N PHE A 171 -4.59 7.18 9.00
CA PHE A 171 -4.14 6.19 8.02
C PHE A 171 -5.30 5.54 7.25
N ALA A 172 -5.20 5.52 5.92
CA ALA A 172 -5.87 4.55 5.05
C ALA A 172 -4.94 4.18 3.90
N GLY A 173 -4.55 2.91 3.82
CA GLY A 173 -3.72 2.36 2.75
C GLY A 173 -4.51 2.14 1.47
N ASP A 174 -3.84 2.31 0.33
CA ASP A 174 -4.38 2.16 -1.03
C ASP A 174 -4.26 0.70 -1.53
N PRO A 175 -5.37 0.02 -1.89
CA PRO A 175 -5.37 -1.18 -2.72
C PRO A 175 -5.59 -0.83 -4.20
N GLY A 176 -4.51 -0.78 -4.97
CA GLY A 176 -4.53 -0.49 -6.41
C GLY A 176 -5.28 -1.52 -7.29
N ASN A 177 -6.39 -1.05 -7.87
CA ASN A 177 -7.02 -1.27 -9.19
C ASN A 177 -6.92 -2.60 -9.97
N ARG A 178 -8.09 -3.21 -10.19
CA ARG A 178 -8.79 -3.39 -11.49
C ARG A 178 -10.29 -3.52 -11.13
N VAL A 179 -11.23 -3.03 -11.95
CA VAL A 179 -12.50 -3.78 -12.11
C VAL A 179 -12.29 -4.65 -13.33
N LYS A 180 -11.44 -5.67 -13.30
CA LYS A 180 -11.58 -6.97 -12.64
C LYS A 180 -11.06 -7.06 -11.19
N VAL A 181 -12.01 -7.04 -10.27
CA VAL A 181 -11.81 -7.22 -8.83
C VAL A 181 -11.03 -8.51 -8.50
N GLY A 182 -10.36 -8.52 -7.35
CA GLY A 182 -9.78 -9.72 -6.75
C GLY A 182 -10.34 -9.91 -5.35
N HIS A 183 -9.95 -10.98 -4.66
CA HIS A 183 -10.43 -11.21 -3.29
C HIS A 183 -9.97 -10.08 -2.36
N MET A 184 -8.73 -9.59 -2.51
CA MET A 184 -8.13 -8.51 -1.70
C MET A 184 -8.90 -7.18 -1.72
N SER A 185 -9.70 -6.90 -2.75
CA SER A 185 -10.49 -5.68 -2.85
C SER A 185 -11.86 -5.78 -2.18
N SER A 186 -12.26 -6.95 -1.69
CA SER A 186 -13.58 -7.19 -1.10
C SER A 186 -13.49 -7.59 0.37
N VAL A 187 -14.08 -6.79 1.27
CA VAL A 187 -14.02 -7.01 2.73
C VAL A 187 -14.40 -8.45 3.13
N PRO A 188 -15.53 -9.02 2.64
CA PRO A 188 -15.96 -10.35 3.08
C PRO A 188 -15.02 -11.50 2.68
N VAL A 189 -14.16 -11.31 1.68
CA VAL A 189 -13.33 -12.39 1.12
C VAL A 189 -11.83 -12.08 1.03
N ALA A 190 -11.39 -10.87 1.38
CA ALA A 190 -9.98 -10.47 1.31
C ALA A 190 -9.06 -11.34 2.17
N GLY A 191 -9.52 -11.74 3.36
CA GLY A 191 -8.77 -12.57 4.30
C GLY A 191 -8.39 -13.97 3.78
N PHE A 192 -9.00 -14.43 2.68
CA PHE A 192 -8.66 -15.70 2.05
C PHE A 192 -7.40 -15.62 1.18
N ASP A 193 -7.05 -14.48 0.58
CA ASP A 193 -5.83 -14.40 -0.24
C ASP A 193 -4.59 -14.42 0.68
N PRO A 194 -3.61 -15.30 0.43
CA PRO A 194 -2.39 -15.38 1.24
C PRO A 194 -1.64 -14.05 1.37
N ILE A 195 -1.73 -13.16 0.38
CA ILE A 195 -1.07 -11.84 0.40
C ILE A 195 -1.67 -10.91 1.46
N PHE A 196 -2.93 -11.11 1.86
CA PHE A 196 -3.62 -10.31 2.89
C PHE A 196 -2.78 -10.22 4.16
N TRP A 197 -2.31 -11.37 4.62
CA TRP A 197 -1.58 -11.48 5.88
C TRP A 197 -0.20 -10.82 5.82
N ILE A 198 0.45 -10.88 4.65
CA ILE A 198 1.75 -10.26 4.45
C ILE A 198 1.62 -8.74 4.27
N HIS A 199 0.55 -8.31 3.59
CA HIS A 199 0.15 -6.90 3.52
C HIS A 199 -0.10 -6.34 4.93
N HIS A 200 -0.92 -7.02 5.74
CA HIS A 200 -1.21 -6.57 7.11
C HIS A 200 0.00 -6.62 8.05
N CYS A 201 0.98 -7.50 7.81
CA CYS A 201 2.26 -7.45 8.52
C CYS A 201 3.07 -6.18 8.16
N GLN A 202 3.02 -5.72 6.91
CA GLN A 202 3.58 -4.42 6.53
C GLN A 202 2.80 -3.24 7.14
N ILE A 203 1.47 -3.33 7.22
CA ILE A 203 0.67 -2.29 7.88
C ILE A 203 1.03 -2.20 9.37
N ASP A 204 1.13 -3.33 10.06
CA ASP A 204 1.59 -3.39 11.45
C ASP A 204 3.02 -2.84 11.61
N ARG A 205 3.92 -3.12 10.67
CA ARG A 205 5.27 -2.52 10.64
C ARG A 205 5.22 -0.99 10.52
N ILE A 206 4.45 -0.46 9.57
CA ILE A 206 4.30 0.99 9.38
C ILE A 206 3.72 1.63 10.65
N PHE A 207 2.73 0.99 11.27
CA PHE A 207 2.13 1.44 12.51
C PHE A 207 3.14 1.44 13.66
N ALA A 208 3.92 0.38 13.84
CA ALA A 208 4.97 0.32 14.86
C ALA A 208 6.06 1.38 14.65
N ILE A 209 6.46 1.65 13.40
CA ILE A 209 7.39 2.73 13.04
C ILE A 209 6.78 4.08 13.41
N TRP A 210 5.52 4.32 13.05
CA TRP A 210 4.82 5.55 13.39
C TRP A 210 4.70 5.74 14.91
N GLN A 211 4.34 4.68 15.65
CA GLN A 211 4.27 4.70 17.11
C GLN A 211 5.64 5.05 17.69
N ALA A 212 6.73 4.43 17.23
CA ALA A 212 8.07 4.70 17.76
C ALA A 212 8.60 6.10 17.38
N ALA A 213 8.26 6.59 16.19
CA ALA A 213 8.59 7.95 15.77
C ALA A 213 7.83 8.99 16.60
N ASN A 214 6.57 8.74 16.94
CA ASN A 214 5.71 9.70 17.62
C ASN A 214 5.59 9.47 19.13
N SER A 215 6.11 8.39 19.69
CA SER A 215 6.12 8.17 21.14
C SER A 215 7.10 9.15 21.81
N GLY A 216 6.58 10.22 22.41
CA GLY A 216 7.27 10.95 23.48
C GLY A 216 7.16 10.21 24.81
N ASP A 217 7.62 10.83 25.90
CA ASP A 217 7.62 10.22 27.25
C ASP A 217 6.20 10.04 27.86
N ASP A 218 5.17 10.67 27.28
CA ASP A 218 3.85 10.84 27.93
C ASP A 218 2.70 9.99 27.35
N ASP A 219 2.95 9.01 26.46
CA ASP A 219 1.89 8.17 25.86
C ASP A 219 0.73 8.94 25.17
N LYS A 220 0.99 10.19 24.79
CA LYS A 220 0.04 11.17 24.24
C LYS A 220 -0.74 10.64 23.04
N HIS A 221 -0.06 10.04 22.06
CA HIS A 221 -0.66 9.65 20.79
C HIS A 221 -1.24 8.21 20.81
N TRP A 222 -2.01 7.87 21.85
CA TRP A 222 -2.66 6.56 21.98
C TRP A 222 -4.06 6.66 22.61
N PHE A 223 -5.09 6.92 21.79
CA PHE A 223 -6.50 7.16 22.17
C PHE A 223 -6.76 8.33 23.16
N ASN A 224 -5.79 8.69 24.00
CA ASN A 224 -5.87 9.69 25.07
C ASN A 224 -6.14 11.11 24.58
N GLU A 225 -5.72 11.43 23.35
CA GLU A 225 -5.93 12.75 22.73
C GLU A 225 -7.23 12.86 21.94
N LEU A 226 -8.00 11.78 21.83
CA LEU A 226 -9.28 11.85 21.14
C LEU A 226 -10.25 12.73 21.96
N PRO A 227 -11.00 13.63 21.31
CA PRO A 227 -12.01 14.44 22.00
C PRO A 227 -13.15 13.52 22.46
N GLY A 228 -13.56 13.62 23.73
CA GLY A 228 -14.65 12.84 24.30
C GLY A 228 -14.20 11.56 25.02
N ALA A 229 -14.74 11.34 26.21
CA ALA A 229 -14.38 10.19 27.05
C ALA A 229 -14.75 8.85 26.39
N GLU A 230 -15.82 8.83 25.59
CA GLU A 230 -16.28 7.71 24.79
C GLU A 230 -15.26 7.29 23.72
N HIS A 231 -14.56 8.27 23.12
CA HIS A 231 -13.54 8.00 22.10
C HIS A 231 -12.22 7.56 22.74
N GLN A 232 -11.86 8.15 23.89
CA GLN A 232 -10.70 7.73 24.67
C GLN A 232 -10.86 6.29 25.19
N ALA A 233 -12.08 5.90 25.59
CA ALA A 233 -12.39 4.56 26.08
C ALA A 233 -12.23 3.46 25.02
N LEU A 234 -12.14 3.80 23.72
CA LEU A 234 -11.92 2.82 22.65
C LEU A 234 -10.58 2.08 22.76
N GLY A 235 -9.58 2.65 23.47
CA GLY A 235 -8.33 1.95 23.79
C GLY A 235 -8.55 0.66 24.58
N GLY A 236 -9.50 0.70 25.51
CA GLY A 236 -9.89 -0.41 26.38
C GLY A 236 -10.99 -1.31 25.81
N ALA A 237 -11.53 -1.01 24.63
CA ALA A 237 -12.59 -1.81 24.02
C ALA A 237 -12.09 -3.22 23.64
N SER A 238 -12.94 -4.22 23.80
CA SER A 238 -12.63 -5.61 23.45
C SER A 238 -12.50 -5.78 21.94
N LEU A 239 -11.34 -6.26 21.49
CA LEU A 239 -11.08 -6.67 20.11
C LEU A 239 -11.57 -8.11 19.92
N HIS A 240 -12.88 -8.28 19.76
CA HIS A 240 -13.45 -9.59 19.46
C HIS A 240 -12.99 -10.10 18.08
N PRO A 241 -12.84 -11.43 17.89
CA PRO A 241 -12.98 -12.50 18.88
C PRO A 241 -11.66 -12.88 19.59
N PHE A 242 -10.64 -12.00 19.61
CA PHE A 242 -9.28 -12.37 19.99
C PHE A 242 -9.11 -12.54 21.51
N ARG A 243 -9.04 -13.79 21.97
CA ARG A 243 -8.89 -14.12 23.40
C ARG A 243 -7.43 -14.17 23.85
N LYS A 244 -7.19 -13.77 25.09
CA LYS A 244 -5.91 -13.93 25.81
C LYS A 244 -5.77 -15.38 26.31
N TRP A 245 -4.52 -15.85 26.42
CA TRP A 245 -4.18 -17.12 27.05
C TRP A 245 -3.11 -16.89 28.15
N PRO A 246 -3.22 -17.53 29.34
CA PRO A 246 -4.34 -18.35 29.79
C PRO A 246 -5.64 -17.54 29.91
N ILE A 247 -6.78 -18.23 29.74
CA ILE A 247 -8.10 -17.57 29.80
C ILE A 247 -8.28 -16.95 31.19
N LYS A 248 -8.58 -15.65 31.22
CA LYS A 248 -8.86 -14.93 32.46
C LYS A 248 -10.26 -15.26 32.99
N PRO A 249 -10.45 -15.39 34.33
CA PRO A 249 -11.76 -15.69 34.91
C PRO A 249 -12.80 -14.60 34.60
N ALA A 250 -12.44 -13.33 34.84
CA ALA A 250 -13.25 -12.15 34.55
C ALA A 250 -13.49 -12.02 33.03
N LYS A 251 -14.73 -11.75 32.61
CA LYS A 251 -15.15 -11.79 31.20
C LYS A 251 -14.56 -10.62 30.40
N GLU A 252 -14.52 -9.47 31.04
CA GLU A 252 -13.94 -8.20 30.60
C GLU A 252 -12.44 -8.34 30.25
N ASP A 253 -11.70 -9.20 30.95
CA ASP A 253 -10.27 -9.40 30.72
C ASP A 253 -9.95 -10.52 29.72
N ARG A 254 -10.96 -11.21 29.17
CA ARG A 254 -10.74 -12.37 28.29
C ARG A 254 -10.19 -11.98 26.94
N TYR A 255 -10.45 -10.76 26.47
CA TYR A 255 -10.13 -10.33 25.13
C TYR A 255 -8.91 -9.40 25.11
N TRP A 256 -8.20 -9.40 23.99
CA TRP A 256 -7.26 -8.34 23.67
C TRP A 256 -8.00 -7.02 23.50
N THR A 257 -7.39 -5.95 23.96
CA THR A 257 -7.78 -4.55 23.74
C THR A 257 -6.65 -3.85 23.01
N SER A 258 -6.91 -2.70 22.40
CA SER A 258 -5.86 -1.89 21.79
C SER A 258 -4.75 -1.60 22.80
N ASP A 259 -5.09 -1.19 24.03
CA ASP A 259 -4.12 -0.89 25.08
C ASP A 259 -3.22 -2.09 25.41
N SER A 260 -3.81 -3.28 25.56
CA SER A 260 -3.03 -4.48 25.86
C SER A 260 -2.19 -4.98 24.67
N ALA A 261 -2.49 -4.56 23.45
CA ALA A 261 -1.79 -4.93 22.23
C ALA A 261 -0.87 -3.80 21.70
N LYS A 262 -0.72 -2.70 22.45
CA LYS A 262 0.00 -1.49 22.03
C LYS A 262 1.45 -1.74 21.63
N HIS A 263 2.13 -2.64 22.33
CA HIS A 263 3.55 -2.90 22.14
C HIS A 263 3.79 -4.27 21.50
N THR A 264 4.59 -4.31 20.42
CA THR A 264 4.86 -5.53 19.65
C THR A 264 5.62 -6.58 20.47
N ASP A 265 6.43 -6.16 21.44
CA ASP A 265 7.18 -7.03 22.34
C ASP A 265 6.27 -7.86 23.26
N THR A 266 5.11 -7.31 23.65
CA THR A 266 4.04 -8.03 24.37
C THR A 266 3.55 -9.23 23.56
N LEU A 267 3.60 -9.13 22.23
CA LEU A 267 3.23 -10.18 21.29
C LEU A 267 4.45 -11.01 20.81
N GLY A 268 5.65 -10.70 21.30
CA GLY A 268 6.88 -11.46 21.05
C GLY A 268 7.58 -11.15 19.72
N TYR A 269 7.34 -10.00 19.11
CA TYR A 269 8.01 -9.59 17.87
C TYR A 269 8.45 -8.12 17.89
N THR A 270 9.32 -7.77 16.94
CA THR A 270 9.79 -6.40 16.71
C THR A 270 10.22 -6.24 15.25
N TYR A 271 10.41 -5.00 14.80
CA TYR A 271 10.91 -4.67 13.48
C TYR A 271 12.31 -4.06 13.57
N ALA A 272 13.13 -4.22 12.52
CA ALA A 272 14.51 -3.69 12.55
C ALA A 272 14.58 -2.17 12.75
N GLU A 273 13.54 -1.46 12.31
CA GLU A 273 13.37 -0.02 12.46
C GLU A 273 13.10 0.41 13.91
N THR A 274 12.48 -0.44 14.72
CA THR A 274 12.08 -0.14 16.11
C THR A 274 12.86 -0.95 17.15
N ALA A 275 13.62 -1.96 16.72
CA ALA A 275 14.45 -2.79 17.57
C ALA A 275 15.54 -1.99 18.30
N GLY A 276 15.90 -2.46 19.50
CA GLY A 276 16.92 -1.81 20.34
C GLY A 276 16.46 -0.51 21.01
N GLY A 277 15.15 -0.26 21.06
CA GLY A 277 14.58 0.91 21.75
C GLY A 277 14.67 2.22 20.97
N LYS A 278 14.90 2.16 19.65
CA LYS A 278 14.90 3.35 18.77
C LYS A 278 13.56 4.07 18.84
N LYS A 279 13.58 5.40 19.02
CA LYS A 279 12.39 6.26 19.09
C LYS A 279 12.65 7.64 18.48
N GLY A 280 11.58 8.42 18.28
CA GLY A 280 11.65 9.82 17.93
C GLY A 280 12.47 10.08 16.66
N ASP A 281 13.44 10.99 16.75
CA ASP A 281 14.28 11.39 15.62
C ASP A 281 15.14 10.26 15.08
N GLN A 282 15.53 9.27 15.92
CA GLN A 282 16.28 8.12 15.43
C GLN A 282 15.46 7.31 14.41
N VAL A 283 14.17 7.13 14.68
CA VAL A 283 13.25 6.40 13.79
C VAL A 283 12.94 7.24 12.56
N ARG A 284 12.66 8.54 12.72
CA ARG A 284 12.42 9.47 11.60
C ARG A 284 13.62 9.50 10.65
N ASN A 285 14.82 9.74 11.17
CA ASN A 285 16.03 9.84 10.37
C ASN A 285 16.36 8.54 9.63
N GLU A 286 16.18 7.38 10.27
CA GLU A 286 16.38 6.08 9.63
C GLU A 286 15.34 5.83 8.52
N PHE A 287 14.08 6.22 8.74
CA PHE A 287 13.03 6.11 7.72
C PHE A 287 13.33 7.03 6.53
N THR A 288 13.67 8.31 6.77
CA THR A 288 14.07 9.24 5.71
C THR A 288 15.32 8.74 4.97
N ARG A 289 16.31 8.16 5.66
CA ARG A 289 17.47 7.52 5.00
C ARG A 289 17.06 6.39 4.06
N LYS A 290 16.13 5.53 4.49
CA LYS A 290 15.69 4.35 3.73
C LYS A 290 14.80 4.66 2.54
N TYR A 291 13.99 5.72 2.59
CA TYR A 291 12.98 5.98 1.54
C TYR A 291 13.07 7.37 0.91
N GLY A 292 13.73 8.34 1.54
CA GLY A 292 13.81 9.72 1.06
C GLY A 292 14.47 9.86 -0.32
N TRP A 293 15.40 8.96 -0.67
CA TRP A 293 16.04 8.91 -1.99
C TRP A 293 15.05 8.66 -3.14
N SER A 294 13.89 8.07 -2.86
CA SER A 294 12.89 7.71 -3.88
C SER A 294 11.96 8.87 -4.27
N ARG A 295 12.02 10.01 -3.57
CA ARG A 295 11.20 11.21 -3.83
C ARG A 295 11.87 12.11 -4.84
N ARG A 296 11.17 12.44 -5.93
CA ARG A 296 11.53 13.60 -6.78
C ARG A 296 11.04 14.89 -6.16
N LEU A 297 11.82 15.95 -6.31
CA LEU A 297 11.53 17.31 -5.86
C LEU A 297 11.89 18.30 -6.97
N LEU A 298 11.44 19.55 -6.90
CA LEU A 298 11.87 20.60 -7.84
C LEU A 298 13.40 20.76 -7.93
N ALA A 299 14.09 20.59 -6.80
CA ALA A 299 15.54 20.72 -6.72
C ALA A 299 16.30 19.53 -7.36
N SER A 300 15.62 18.40 -7.55
CA SER A 300 16.14 17.18 -8.16
C SER A 300 14.96 16.35 -8.71
N ASP A 301 14.75 16.44 -10.02
CA ASP A 301 13.69 15.70 -10.74
C ASP A 301 14.09 14.24 -11.02
N VAL A 302 15.22 13.78 -10.49
CA VAL A 302 15.75 12.42 -10.65
C VAL A 302 15.57 11.63 -9.34
N ILE A 303 15.15 10.37 -9.47
CA ILE A 303 15.14 9.42 -8.35
C ILE A 303 16.58 9.12 -7.92
N GLY A 304 16.88 9.27 -6.64
CA GLY A 304 18.21 9.05 -6.07
C GLY A 304 18.63 7.57 -6.06
N VAL A 305 19.84 7.31 -5.56
CA VAL A 305 20.35 5.94 -5.43
C VAL A 305 19.90 5.35 -4.08
N PRO A 306 19.30 4.15 -4.03
CA PRO A 306 18.95 3.50 -2.78
C PRO A 306 20.19 3.22 -1.93
N PRO A 307 20.11 3.37 -0.60
CA PRO A 307 21.22 3.01 0.26
C PRO A 307 21.52 1.50 0.16
N LYS A 308 22.75 1.11 0.51
CA LYS A 308 23.28 -0.25 0.35
C LYS A 308 22.36 -1.35 0.90
N ASP A 309 21.68 -1.11 2.01
CA ASP A 309 20.76 -2.06 2.65
C ASP A 309 19.37 -2.14 1.97
N MET A 310 19.02 -1.15 1.16
CA MET A 310 17.81 -1.08 0.33
C MET A 310 18.03 -1.55 -1.11
N MET A 311 19.28 -1.76 -1.53
CA MET A 311 19.60 -2.27 -2.87
C MET A 311 18.82 -3.57 -3.17
N PRO A 312 18.40 -3.78 -4.43
CA PRO A 312 17.69 -5.00 -4.82
C PRO A 312 18.49 -6.26 -4.54
N LEU A 313 17.78 -7.27 -4.03
CA LEU A 313 18.37 -8.57 -3.71
C LEU A 313 18.28 -9.50 -4.92
N GLY A 314 19.35 -10.26 -5.18
CA GLY A 314 19.39 -11.31 -6.19
C GLY A 314 18.57 -12.56 -5.81
N VAL A 315 17.26 -12.40 -5.68
CA VAL A 315 16.34 -13.43 -5.15
C VAL A 315 16.24 -14.67 -6.05
N SER A 316 16.59 -14.58 -7.33
CA SER A 316 16.64 -15.72 -8.25
C SER A 316 17.57 -16.84 -7.79
N LYS A 317 18.57 -16.53 -6.95
CA LYS A 317 19.50 -17.50 -6.36
C LYS A 317 18.93 -18.25 -5.15
N ALA A 318 17.77 -17.82 -4.62
CA ALA A 318 17.16 -18.45 -3.45
C ALA A 318 16.75 -19.90 -3.77
N GLN A 319 16.93 -20.81 -2.80
CA GLN A 319 16.60 -22.23 -2.96
C GLN A 319 15.18 -22.46 -3.49
N VAL A 320 14.21 -21.66 -3.02
CA VAL A 320 12.79 -21.76 -3.37
C VAL A 320 12.50 -21.53 -4.86
N PHE A 321 13.45 -20.98 -5.61
CA PHE A 321 13.32 -20.70 -7.03
C PHE A 321 14.32 -21.47 -7.90
N ARG A 322 15.17 -22.32 -7.30
CA ARG A 322 16.23 -23.05 -8.02
C ARG A 322 15.63 -24.02 -9.05
N GLY A 323 16.07 -23.94 -10.30
CA GLY A 323 15.66 -24.89 -11.35
C GLY A 323 14.25 -24.68 -11.91
N LEU A 324 13.51 -23.67 -11.44
CA LEU A 324 12.26 -23.26 -12.06
C LEU A 324 12.56 -22.36 -13.28
N PRO A 325 11.74 -22.43 -14.35
CA PRO A 325 11.91 -21.60 -15.53
C PRO A 325 12.10 -20.13 -15.17
N SER A 326 13.17 -19.54 -15.72
CA SER A 326 13.49 -18.13 -15.57
C SER A 326 12.76 -17.30 -16.62
N ASP A 327 11.43 -17.34 -16.63
CA ASP A 327 10.63 -16.35 -17.38
C ASP A 327 10.67 -14.99 -16.64
N ASP A 328 11.83 -14.61 -16.09
CA ASP A 328 11.92 -13.55 -15.10
C ASP A 328 11.61 -12.19 -15.74
N LEU A 329 10.56 -11.56 -15.21
CA LEU A 329 10.26 -10.13 -15.30
C LEU A 329 11.32 -9.26 -14.58
N PHE A 330 12.34 -9.88 -13.98
CA PHE A 330 13.39 -9.18 -13.24
C PHE A 330 14.60 -8.98 -14.15
N THR A 331 14.71 -7.80 -14.76
CA THR A 331 15.98 -7.36 -15.35
C THR A 331 16.96 -7.12 -14.19
N PRO A 332 18.06 -7.90 -14.07
CA PRO A 332 19.05 -7.66 -13.03
C PRO A 332 19.54 -6.21 -13.15
N LEU A 333 19.56 -5.47 -12.04
CA LEU A 333 20.31 -4.20 -12.03
C LEU A 333 21.76 -4.53 -12.34
N ILE A 334 22.27 -3.97 -13.43
CA ILE A 334 23.68 -3.64 -13.54
C ILE A 334 23.79 -2.30 -12.81
N PRO A 335 24.34 -2.25 -11.57
CA PRO A 335 24.56 -0.98 -10.93
C PRO A 335 25.44 -0.14 -11.88
N PRO A 336 25.11 1.13 -12.17
CA PRO A 336 26.05 1.98 -12.88
C PRO A 336 27.39 1.92 -12.13
N SER A 337 28.51 1.90 -12.87
CA SER A 337 29.84 1.86 -12.27
C SER A 337 29.94 2.97 -11.22
N ILE A 338 29.99 2.58 -9.96
CA ILE A 338 30.08 3.51 -8.85
C ILE A 338 31.46 4.16 -8.95
N GLN A 339 31.53 5.35 -9.56
CA GLN A 339 32.66 6.21 -9.27
C GLN A 339 32.59 6.55 -7.77
N PRO A 340 33.65 6.35 -6.96
CA PRO A 340 33.59 6.43 -5.49
C PRO A 340 33.37 7.84 -4.90
N ARG A 341 32.55 8.69 -5.52
CA ARG A 341 32.42 10.09 -5.15
C ARG A 341 30.98 10.60 -5.19
N THR A 342 29.99 9.87 -4.65
CA THR A 342 28.65 10.48 -4.48
C THR A 342 27.70 9.82 -3.47
N GLU A 343 28.17 9.07 -2.46
CA GLU A 343 27.25 8.50 -1.45
C GLU A 343 26.62 9.55 -0.50
N GLN A 344 27.02 10.82 -0.55
CA GLN A 344 26.42 11.91 0.25
C GLN A 344 26.26 13.24 -0.48
N LYS A 345 26.61 13.33 -1.78
CA LYS A 345 26.60 14.60 -2.53
C LYS A 345 25.47 14.76 -3.55
N VAL A 346 24.64 13.75 -3.78
CA VAL A 346 23.50 13.89 -4.72
C VAL A 346 22.39 14.78 -4.15
N LEU A 347 22.32 14.98 -2.82
CA LEU A 347 21.51 16.06 -2.24
C LEU A 347 22.17 17.45 -2.29
N ALA A 348 23.45 17.55 -2.66
CA ALA A 348 24.26 18.75 -2.49
C ALA A 348 24.98 19.25 -3.76
N THR A 349 24.67 18.73 -4.95
CA THR A 349 25.37 19.13 -6.20
C THR A 349 24.50 19.78 -7.27
N SER A 350 23.18 19.89 -7.08
CA SER A 350 22.44 21.03 -7.60
C SER A 350 22.33 22.04 -6.47
N THR A 351 22.89 23.24 -6.61
CA THR A 351 22.44 24.35 -5.76
C THR A 351 20.94 24.47 -6.01
N PRO A 352 20.07 24.16 -5.04
CA PRO A 352 18.64 24.24 -5.28
C PRO A 352 18.31 25.68 -5.66
N SER A 353 17.54 25.90 -6.72
CA SER A 353 17.06 27.24 -7.06
C SER A 353 16.19 27.85 -5.95
N SER A 354 15.73 27.03 -5.00
CA SER A 354 14.93 27.38 -3.84
C SER A 354 15.36 26.56 -2.62
N LYS A 355 15.40 27.16 -1.42
CA LYS A 355 15.61 26.45 -0.14
C LYS A 355 14.44 25.55 0.27
N PHE A 356 13.30 25.70 -0.42
CA PHE A 356 12.05 25.02 -0.10
C PHE A 356 11.57 24.17 -1.27
N SER A 357 11.09 22.98 -0.94
CA SER A 357 10.28 22.12 -1.78
C SER A 357 8.81 22.55 -1.78
N GLN A 358 8.15 22.36 -2.91
CA GLN A 358 6.70 22.54 -3.05
C GLN A 358 6.10 21.21 -3.45
N GLU A 359 5.13 20.74 -2.66
CA GLU A 359 4.46 19.46 -2.87
C GLU A 359 2.94 19.70 -2.91
N TRP A 360 2.27 19.09 -3.86
CA TRP A 360 0.84 19.26 -4.15
C TRP A 360 0.07 17.96 -3.89
N TYR A 361 -1.13 18.11 -3.35
CA TYR A 361 -1.99 17.03 -2.91
C TYR A 361 -3.46 17.27 -3.27
N ILE A 362 -4.18 16.19 -3.53
CA ILE A 362 -5.65 16.14 -3.55
C ILE A 362 -6.11 15.58 -2.22
N ASP A 363 -6.89 16.35 -1.49
CA ASP A 363 -7.51 15.92 -0.24
C ASP A 363 -8.99 15.63 -0.49
N VAL A 364 -9.52 14.60 0.15
CA VAL A 364 -10.94 14.30 0.10
C VAL A 364 -11.46 13.90 1.47
N VAL A 365 -12.64 14.39 1.82
CA VAL A 365 -13.44 13.92 2.95
C VAL A 365 -14.76 13.41 2.38
N VAL A 366 -15.10 12.15 2.65
CA VAL A 366 -16.33 11.52 2.17
C VAL A 366 -16.99 10.68 3.26
N GLU A 367 -18.31 10.54 3.21
CA GLU A 367 -19.01 9.57 4.05
C GLU A 367 -18.58 8.14 3.70
N ARG A 368 -18.08 7.40 4.68
CA ARG A 368 -17.60 6.02 4.54
C ARG A 368 -18.63 5.09 3.88
N MET A 369 -19.91 5.36 4.15
CA MET A 369 -21.04 4.50 3.77
C MET A 369 -21.91 5.11 2.66
N ALA A 370 -21.43 6.12 1.93
CA ALA A 370 -22.19 6.82 0.90
C ALA A 370 -22.84 5.87 -0.12
N LEU A 371 -22.12 4.84 -0.58
CA LEU A 371 -22.58 3.93 -1.62
C LEU A 371 -22.94 2.52 -1.14
N ASN A 372 -23.17 2.33 0.18
CA ASN A 372 -23.51 1.04 0.81
C ASN A 372 -22.63 -0.15 0.38
N GLY A 373 -21.32 0.07 0.26
CA GLY A 373 -20.36 -0.90 -0.24
C GLY A 373 -19.07 -0.20 -0.64
N SER A 374 -18.06 -0.96 -1.05
CA SER A 374 -16.78 -0.39 -1.46
C SER A 374 -16.91 0.43 -2.75
N TYR A 375 -16.22 1.56 -2.78
CA TYR A 375 -16.12 2.41 -3.96
C TYR A 375 -14.77 3.11 -4.05
N THR A 376 -14.44 3.57 -5.25
CA THR A 376 -13.15 4.18 -5.58
C THR A 376 -13.38 5.48 -6.31
N ILE A 377 -12.62 6.51 -5.93
CA ILE A 377 -12.54 7.77 -6.65
C ILE A 377 -11.24 7.76 -7.45
N PHE A 378 -11.27 8.17 -8.70
CA PHE A 378 -10.12 8.19 -9.60
C PHE A 378 -9.78 9.63 -9.93
N TYR A 379 -8.51 10.00 -9.82
CA TYR A 379 -8.00 11.32 -10.21
C TYR A 379 -7.10 11.19 -11.44
N ILE A 380 -7.36 12.01 -12.46
CA ILE A 380 -6.65 11.99 -13.74
C ILE A 380 -6.38 13.43 -14.17
N ILE A 381 -5.15 13.75 -14.56
CA ILE A 381 -4.79 15.02 -15.19
C ILE A 381 -4.71 14.81 -16.71
N GLY A 382 -5.48 15.55 -17.50
CA GLY A 382 -5.50 15.46 -18.95
C GLY A 382 -6.78 14.85 -19.51
N ASP A 383 -6.68 14.23 -20.68
CA ASP A 383 -7.80 13.57 -21.35
C ASP A 383 -8.29 12.35 -20.56
N VAL A 384 -9.61 12.15 -20.54
CA VAL A 384 -10.23 10.98 -19.93
C VAL A 384 -11.02 10.22 -20.99
N ASP A 385 -10.39 9.18 -21.51
CA ASP A 385 -11.00 8.15 -22.33
C ASP A 385 -11.27 6.88 -21.51
N GLY A 386 -12.33 6.16 -21.88
CA GLY A 386 -12.69 4.87 -21.27
C GLY A 386 -13.89 4.93 -20.34
N HIS A 387 -14.40 3.75 -20.00
CA HIS A 387 -15.66 3.54 -19.28
C HIS A 387 -15.48 2.69 -18.03
N SER A 388 -14.27 2.61 -17.50
CA SER A 388 -13.96 1.82 -16.32
C SER A 388 -12.76 2.35 -15.56
N GLY A 389 -12.71 2.08 -14.26
CA GLY A 389 -11.54 2.38 -13.43
C GLY A 389 -10.25 1.74 -13.94
N MET A 390 -10.33 0.62 -14.68
CA MET A 390 -9.17 0.01 -15.30
C MET A 390 -8.58 0.89 -16.41
N GLU A 391 -9.43 1.37 -17.31
CA GLU A 391 -9.02 2.23 -18.42
C GLU A 391 -8.51 3.56 -17.88
N TRP A 392 -9.25 4.19 -16.96
CA TRP A 392 -8.84 5.46 -16.35
C TRP A 392 -7.50 5.37 -15.62
N SER A 393 -7.26 4.27 -14.90
CA SER A 393 -5.97 4.06 -14.24
C SER A 393 -4.82 3.75 -15.19
N SER A 394 -5.10 3.38 -16.44
CA SER A 394 -4.06 3.14 -17.46
C SER A 394 -3.68 4.39 -18.25
N LEU A 395 -4.42 5.49 -18.05
CA LEU A 395 -4.17 6.74 -18.74
C LEU A 395 -2.82 7.35 -18.31
N PRO A 396 -2.08 7.96 -19.25
CA PRO A 396 -0.79 8.60 -18.96
C PRO A 396 -0.82 9.60 -17.79
N GLY A 397 -1.93 10.29 -17.61
CA GLY A 397 -2.12 11.31 -16.57
C GLY A 397 -2.81 10.81 -15.30
N PHE A 398 -2.88 9.49 -15.07
CA PHE A 398 -3.46 8.94 -13.85
C PHE A 398 -2.65 9.38 -12.61
N VAL A 399 -3.33 10.04 -11.67
CA VAL A 399 -2.71 10.57 -10.44
C VAL A 399 -2.73 9.51 -9.34
N GLY A 400 -3.89 8.90 -9.11
CA GLY A 400 -4.11 7.97 -7.99
C GLY A 400 -5.58 7.82 -7.64
N VAL A 401 -5.84 7.05 -6.58
CA VAL A 401 -7.18 6.74 -6.09
C VAL A 401 -7.25 6.81 -4.57
N PRO A 402 -8.33 7.39 -4.01
CA PRO A 402 -8.80 7.01 -2.68
C PRO A 402 -9.84 5.90 -2.84
N HIS A 403 -9.57 4.77 -2.18
CA HIS A 403 -10.48 3.62 -2.11
C HIS A 403 -11.13 3.53 -0.74
N ILE A 404 -12.46 3.52 -0.72
CA ILE A 404 -13.25 3.43 0.51
C ILE A 404 -13.60 1.97 0.69
N PHE A 405 -12.77 1.28 1.48
CA PHE A 405 -12.90 -0.15 1.72
C PHE A 405 -13.93 -0.43 2.82
N THR A 406 -15.11 -0.89 2.41
CA THR A 406 -16.23 -1.18 3.30
C THR A 406 -17.05 -2.36 2.78
N SER A 407 -18.03 -2.81 3.57
CA SER A 407 -18.99 -3.82 3.16
C SER A 407 -20.40 -3.24 3.25
N SER A 408 -21.37 -3.90 2.64
CA SER A 408 -22.76 -3.46 2.71
C SER A 408 -23.31 -3.62 4.13
N THR A 409 -24.29 -2.79 4.50
CA THR A 409 -24.87 -2.79 5.85
C THR A 409 -25.61 -4.07 6.23
N GLU A 410 -25.97 -4.90 5.23
CA GLU A 410 -26.71 -6.14 5.42
C GLU A 410 -25.84 -7.26 6.02
N VAL A 411 -24.51 -7.16 5.91
CA VAL A 411 -23.57 -8.19 6.39
C VAL A 411 -22.49 -7.69 7.34
N CYS A 412 -22.46 -6.38 7.57
CA CYS A 412 -21.42 -5.72 8.33
C CYS A 412 -22.08 -4.81 9.36
N GLU A 413 -22.25 -5.32 10.59
CA GLU A 413 -22.91 -4.61 11.68
C GLU A 413 -22.19 -3.30 12.01
N ASN A 414 -20.86 -3.32 12.07
CA ASN A 414 -20.06 -2.11 12.23
C ASN A 414 -20.26 -1.14 11.06
N CYS A 415 -20.39 -1.60 9.82
CA CYS A 415 -20.69 -0.71 8.69
C CYS A 415 -22.07 -0.05 8.85
N ALA A 416 -23.06 -0.76 9.41
CA ALA A 416 -24.38 -0.21 9.70
C ALA A 416 -24.34 0.87 10.81
N ASP A 417 -23.53 0.67 11.85
CA ASP A 417 -23.24 1.71 12.85
C ASP A 417 -22.59 2.94 12.22
N GLN A 418 -21.55 2.73 11.41
CA GLN A 418 -20.83 3.80 10.72
C GLN A 418 -21.74 4.62 9.81
N LYS A 419 -22.72 3.97 9.17
CA LYS A 419 -23.75 4.66 8.37
C LYS A 419 -24.66 5.53 9.25
N ARG A 420 -25.15 5.01 10.38
CA ARG A 420 -25.97 5.78 11.34
C ARG A 420 -25.24 7.00 11.90
N GLN A 421 -23.93 6.87 12.10
CA GLN A 421 -23.06 7.93 12.61
C GLN A 421 -22.58 8.90 11.53
N VAL A 422 -22.90 8.65 10.24
CA VAL A 422 -22.39 9.43 9.11
C VAL A 422 -20.86 9.52 9.16
N GLN A 423 -20.20 8.39 9.45
CA GLN A 423 -18.76 8.40 9.69
C GLN A 423 -18.01 8.86 8.45
N LEU A 424 -17.21 9.91 8.61
CA LEU A 424 -16.39 10.47 7.54
C LEU A 424 -15.03 9.76 7.45
N VAL A 425 -14.51 9.65 6.24
CA VAL A 425 -13.16 9.18 5.93
C VAL A 425 -12.45 10.29 5.17
N THR A 426 -11.21 10.55 5.57
CA THR A 426 -10.31 11.47 4.88
C THR A 426 -9.25 10.68 4.12
N SER A 427 -8.86 11.16 2.95
CA SER A 427 -7.73 10.64 2.19
C SER A 427 -6.97 11.78 1.51
N THR A 428 -5.66 11.61 1.35
CA THR A 428 -4.77 12.56 0.70
C THR A 428 -4.00 11.81 -0.40
N THR A 429 -4.13 12.26 -1.65
CA THR A 429 -3.44 11.71 -2.83
C THR A 429 -2.39 12.72 -3.31
N PRO A 430 -1.09 12.46 -3.14
CA PRO A 430 -0.06 13.34 -3.67
C PRO A 430 -0.01 13.27 -5.20
N MET A 431 0.27 14.40 -5.86
CA MET A 431 0.32 14.50 -7.32
C MET A 431 1.65 15.09 -7.83
N THR A 432 2.59 15.34 -6.91
CA THR A 432 3.78 16.15 -7.19
C THR A 432 4.65 15.52 -8.27
N SER A 433 4.77 14.19 -8.27
CA SER A 433 5.62 13.49 -9.25
C SER A 433 5.12 13.68 -10.69
N LEU A 434 3.80 13.60 -10.89
CA LEU A 434 3.18 13.79 -12.20
C LEU A 434 3.22 15.26 -12.63
N LEU A 435 3.03 16.22 -11.71
CA LEU A 435 3.20 17.64 -12.04
C LEU A 435 4.64 17.96 -12.48
N LEU A 436 5.65 17.34 -11.87
CA LEU A 436 7.05 17.46 -12.31
C LEU A 436 7.23 16.92 -13.74
N ASP A 437 6.56 15.82 -14.10
CA ASP A 437 6.58 15.29 -15.46
C ASP A 437 5.93 16.25 -16.47
N TYR A 438 4.83 16.90 -16.10
CA TYR A 438 4.21 17.95 -16.92
C TYR A 438 5.10 19.20 -17.08
N VAL A 439 5.86 19.58 -16.04
CA VAL A 439 6.89 20.63 -16.14
C VAL A 439 7.99 20.23 -17.12
N LYS A 440 8.45 18.98 -17.02
CA LYS A 440 9.53 18.45 -17.87
C LYS A 440 9.19 18.47 -19.35
N ILE A 441 7.94 18.15 -19.71
CA ILE A 441 7.45 18.22 -21.10
C ILE A 441 6.92 19.60 -21.50
N ARG A 442 7.08 20.61 -20.64
CA ARG A 442 6.68 22.01 -20.87
C ARG A 442 5.18 22.23 -21.06
N GLN A 443 4.34 21.32 -20.56
CA GLN A 443 2.89 21.50 -20.51
C GLN A 443 2.41 22.20 -19.22
N LEU A 444 3.25 22.24 -18.19
CA LEU A 444 3.07 23.05 -16.99
C LEU A 444 4.25 24.00 -16.82
N GLY A 445 4.00 25.29 -16.58
CA GLY A 445 5.06 26.30 -16.51
C GLY A 445 6.01 26.12 -15.30
N SER A 446 5.45 25.87 -14.12
CA SER A 446 6.19 25.57 -12.88
C SER A 446 5.23 24.98 -11.83
N LEU A 447 5.73 24.62 -10.64
CA LEU A 447 4.89 24.25 -9.50
C LEU A 447 4.40 25.44 -8.67
N SER A 448 4.50 26.68 -9.17
CA SER A 448 3.94 27.85 -8.46
C SER A 448 2.42 27.80 -8.47
N PRO A 449 1.75 28.43 -7.47
CA PRO A 449 0.29 28.44 -7.39
C PRO A 449 -0.40 28.90 -8.67
N GLU A 450 0.13 29.95 -9.29
CA GLU A 450 -0.49 30.59 -10.45
C GLU A 450 -0.54 29.62 -11.64
N HIS A 451 0.53 28.85 -11.87
CA HIS A 451 0.58 27.86 -12.94
C HIS A 451 -0.20 26.60 -12.58
N VAL A 452 -0.08 26.10 -11.35
CA VAL A 452 -0.74 24.84 -10.96
C VAL A 452 -2.25 25.01 -10.83
N GLU A 453 -2.74 26.12 -10.27
CA GLU A 453 -4.18 26.38 -10.14
C GLU A 453 -4.86 26.35 -11.51
N GLN A 454 -4.36 27.15 -12.46
CA GLN A 454 -4.93 27.20 -13.81
C GLN A 454 -4.82 25.85 -14.52
N PHE A 455 -3.67 25.20 -14.43
CA PHE A 455 -3.47 23.89 -15.04
C PHE A 455 -4.42 22.82 -14.50
N LEU A 456 -4.64 22.76 -13.19
CA LEU A 456 -5.58 21.81 -12.59
C LEU A 456 -7.04 22.16 -12.91
N ILE A 457 -7.40 23.44 -12.98
CA ILE A 457 -8.72 23.88 -13.44
C ILE A 457 -9.03 23.33 -14.84
N ASP A 458 -8.05 23.39 -15.74
CA ASP A 458 -8.22 22.98 -17.13
C ASP A 458 -8.13 21.46 -17.32
N LYS A 459 -7.28 20.78 -16.55
CA LYS A 459 -6.86 19.40 -16.83
C LYS A 459 -7.26 18.38 -15.78
N LEU A 460 -7.52 18.73 -14.52
CA LEU A 460 -7.86 17.74 -13.49
C LEU A 460 -9.30 17.27 -13.67
N LYS A 461 -9.45 15.95 -13.84
CA LYS A 461 -10.72 15.23 -13.96
C LYS A 461 -10.78 14.16 -12.88
N TRP A 462 -11.99 13.74 -12.55
CA TRP A 462 -12.23 12.67 -11.60
C TRP A 462 -13.44 11.82 -11.95
N ARG A 463 -13.44 10.57 -11.47
CA ARG A 463 -14.48 9.55 -11.72
C ARG A 463 -14.74 8.75 -10.45
N VAL A 464 -15.93 8.16 -10.33
CA VAL A 464 -16.28 7.28 -9.21
C VAL A 464 -16.80 5.96 -9.73
N GLN A 465 -16.32 4.85 -9.15
CA GLN A 465 -16.77 3.50 -9.48
C GLN A 465 -16.95 2.67 -8.21
N THR A 466 -18.06 1.95 -8.11
CA THR A 466 -18.26 0.91 -7.08
C THR A 466 -17.49 -0.36 -7.45
N ILE A 467 -17.29 -1.23 -6.47
CA ILE A 467 -16.49 -2.45 -6.65
C ILE A 467 -17.08 -3.45 -7.67
N ASP A 468 -18.40 -3.48 -7.82
CA ASP A 468 -19.13 -4.28 -8.82
C ASP A 468 -19.04 -3.68 -10.25
N GLY A 469 -18.40 -2.52 -10.38
CA GLY A 469 -18.11 -1.86 -11.66
C GLY A 469 -19.08 -0.78 -12.08
N LYS A 470 -20.13 -0.48 -11.29
CA LYS A 470 -21.07 0.59 -11.60
C LYS A 470 -20.40 1.97 -11.50
N ILE A 471 -20.53 2.75 -12.57
CA ILE A 471 -20.03 4.12 -12.64
C ILE A 471 -21.03 5.04 -11.95
N ILE A 472 -20.52 5.91 -11.08
CA ILE A 472 -21.30 6.90 -10.34
C ILE A 472 -20.91 8.28 -10.83
N ASP A 473 -21.90 9.11 -11.13
CA ASP A 473 -21.69 10.54 -11.35
C ASP A 473 -21.13 11.15 -10.05
N PRO A 474 -19.89 11.66 -10.05
CA PRO A 474 -19.25 12.14 -8.83
C PRO A 474 -20.02 13.26 -8.13
N ARG A 475 -20.80 14.06 -8.87
CA ARG A 475 -21.65 15.14 -8.33
C ARG A 475 -22.73 14.62 -7.40
N ARG A 476 -23.10 13.35 -7.51
CA ARG A 476 -24.05 12.72 -6.59
C ARG A 476 -23.48 12.57 -5.19
N LEU A 477 -22.17 12.37 -5.05
CA LEU A 477 -21.55 12.29 -3.73
C LEU A 477 -21.57 13.63 -3.01
N ASP A 478 -21.51 14.73 -3.75
CA ASP A 478 -21.61 16.09 -3.21
C ASP A 478 -23.07 16.51 -2.94
N ARG A 479 -23.99 16.14 -3.83
CA ARG A 479 -25.41 16.48 -3.73
C ARG A 479 -26.18 15.65 -2.69
N ASP A 480 -25.95 14.32 -2.70
CA ASP A 480 -26.74 13.37 -1.92
C ASP A 480 -26.07 12.99 -0.58
N TYR A 481 -24.76 13.29 -0.41
CA TYR A 481 -23.94 12.92 0.75
C TYR A 481 -22.95 14.04 1.12
N THR A 482 -22.21 13.85 2.21
CA THR A 482 -21.08 14.71 2.57
C THR A 482 -19.86 14.32 1.74
N MET A 483 -19.48 15.19 0.80
CA MET A 483 -18.20 15.13 0.11
C MET A 483 -17.52 16.49 0.12
N LYS A 484 -16.22 16.54 0.44
CA LYS A 484 -15.38 17.73 0.33
C LYS A 484 -14.10 17.36 -0.39
N LEU A 485 -13.85 17.99 -1.52
CA LEU A 485 -12.57 17.91 -2.23
C LEU A 485 -11.72 19.12 -1.82
N GLY A 486 -10.40 18.93 -1.71
CA GLY A 486 -9.44 19.98 -1.43
C GLY A 486 -8.21 19.82 -2.30
N ILE A 487 -7.59 20.95 -2.65
CA ILE A 487 -6.23 20.98 -3.20
C ILE A 487 -5.35 21.71 -2.21
N SER A 488 -4.38 20.99 -1.66
CA SER A 488 -3.41 21.56 -0.73
C SER A 488 -2.01 21.54 -1.29
N ARG A 489 -1.23 22.53 -0.86
CA ARG A 489 0.18 22.65 -1.17
C ARG A 489 0.98 22.74 0.12
N LYS A 490 1.95 21.84 0.26
CA LYS A 490 2.97 21.86 1.30
C LYS A 490 4.20 22.60 0.79
N ILE A 491 4.67 23.57 1.57
CA ILE A 491 5.98 24.20 1.40
C ILE A 491 6.82 23.72 2.58
N ALA A 492 7.90 23.01 2.28
CA ALA A 492 8.80 22.46 3.31
C ALA A 492 10.25 22.69 2.92
N PRO A 493 11.16 22.93 3.88
CA PRO A 493 12.60 22.96 3.60
C PRO A 493 13.03 21.69 2.87
N ILE A 494 13.99 21.82 1.95
CA ILE A 494 14.62 20.64 1.34
C ILE A 494 15.29 19.82 2.46
N PRO A 495 15.32 18.46 2.38
CA PRO A 495 15.93 17.66 3.43
C PRO A 495 17.35 18.13 3.78
N GLY A 496 17.62 18.33 5.07
CA GLY A 496 18.89 18.87 5.58
C GLY A 496 18.96 20.40 5.65
N GLN A 497 17.86 21.12 5.44
CA GLN A 497 17.74 22.57 5.64
C GLN A 497 16.75 22.88 6.78
N ASP A 498 17.02 23.94 7.53
CA ASP A 498 16.13 24.44 8.58
C ASP A 498 15.00 25.30 7.99
N GLY A 499 13.81 25.20 8.58
CA GLY A 499 12.68 26.08 8.28
C GLY A 499 11.33 25.47 8.66
N GLU A 500 10.29 26.30 8.56
CA GLU A 500 8.92 25.89 8.88
C GLU A 500 8.23 25.19 7.71
N VAL A 501 7.43 24.17 8.03
CA VAL A 501 6.48 23.58 7.08
C VAL A 501 5.22 24.45 7.06
N ARG A 502 4.76 24.82 5.86
CA ARG A 502 3.55 25.62 5.66
C ARG A 502 2.59 24.93 4.70
N TYR A 503 1.30 25.05 4.97
CA TYR A 503 0.24 24.53 4.11
C TYR A 503 -0.59 25.68 3.55
N THR A 504 -0.87 25.64 2.25
CA THR A 504 -1.82 26.54 1.60
C THR A 504 -2.92 25.74 0.92
N PHE A 505 -4.13 26.27 0.91
CA PHE A 505 -5.31 25.66 0.29
C PHE A 505 -5.74 26.47 -0.93
N HIS A 506 -6.22 25.78 -1.97
CA HIS A 506 -6.52 26.37 -3.27
C HIS A 506 -8.00 26.16 -3.65
N PRO A 507 -8.94 26.90 -3.02
CA PRO A 507 -10.37 26.61 -3.13
C PRO A 507 -10.96 26.89 -4.52
N LYS A 508 -10.37 27.82 -5.29
CA LYS A 508 -10.83 28.17 -6.65
C LYS A 508 -10.88 26.97 -7.61
N ILE A 509 -10.02 25.99 -7.37
CA ILE A 509 -9.94 24.78 -8.19
C ILE A 509 -11.16 23.88 -7.93
N ILE A 510 -11.69 23.86 -6.70
CA ILE A 510 -12.69 22.90 -6.23
C ILE A 510 -14.01 23.05 -7.01
N ASP A 511 -14.57 24.26 -7.05
CA ASP A 511 -15.87 24.52 -7.70
C ASP A 511 -15.83 24.10 -9.17
N THR A 512 -14.72 24.41 -9.84
CA THR A 512 -14.54 24.07 -11.26
C THR A 512 -14.37 22.56 -11.45
N ILE A 513 -13.63 21.86 -10.59
CA ILE A 513 -13.47 20.40 -10.64
C ILE A 513 -14.80 19.67 -10.41
N ILE A 514 -15.60 20.13 -9.43
CA ILE A 514 -16.91 19.53 -9.14
C ILE A 514 -17.84 19.74 -10.33
N ASN A 515 -17.91 20.95 -10.88
CA ASN A 515 -18.77 21.26 -12.03
C ASN A 515 -18.33 20.55 -13.32
N ASN A 516 -17.03 20.43 -13.56
CA ASN A 516 -16.46 19.75 -14.74
C ASN A 516 -16.46 18.22 -14.62
N SER A 517 -17.01 17.66 -13.54
CA SER A 517 -17.12 16.22 -13.39
C SER A 517 -18.25 15.65 -14.27
N SER A 518 -17.94 14.55 -14.95
CA SER A 518 -18.87 13.87 -15.85
C SER A 518 -18.67 12.36 -15.74
N PRO A 519 -19.74 11.56 -15.82
CA PRO A 519 -19.63 10.11 -15.99
C PRO A 519 -19.25 9.69 -17.42
N GLU A 520 -19.29 10.60 -18.39
CA GLU A 520 -19.05 10.34 -19.82
C GLU A 520 -17.57 10.56 -20.23
N SER A 521 -17.19 10.04 -21.40
CA SER A 521 -15.87 10.30 -22.01
C SER A 521 -15.74 11.79 -22.31
N THR A 522 -14.60 12.39 -21.97
CA THR A 522 -14.38 13.82 -22.24
C THR A 522 -13.02 13.99 -22.89
N THR A 523 -13.00 14.10 -24.21
CA THR A 523 -11.82 14.50 -24.98
C THR A 523 -11.69 16.02 -24.92
N LEU A 524 -10.50 16.53 -24.56
CA LEU A 524 -10.16 17.97 -24.54
C LEU A 524 -10.31 18.64 -25.91
N ALA A 525 -10.40 17.87 -27.00
CA ALA A 525 -10.60 18.40 -28.35
C ALA A 525 -12.04 18.87 -28.64
N ALA A 526 -12.99 18.68 -27.72
CA ALA A 526 -14.40 19.00 -27.90
C ALA A 526 -14.93 20.12 -26.97
N GLN A 527 -14.06 20.81 -26.24
CA GLN A 527 -14.33 22.06 -25.51
C GLN A 527 -13.39 23.14 -26.03
#